data_AF-W5YTL1-F1
#
_entry.id   AF-W5YTL1-F1
#
_cell.length_a   1.000
_cell.length_b   1.000
_cell.length_c   1.000
_cell.angle_alpha   90.00
_cell.angle_beta   90.00
_cell.angle_gamma   90.00
#
_symmetry.space_group_name_H-M   'P 1'
#
loop_
_entity.id
_entity.type
_entity.pdbx_description
1 polymer ?
#
loop_
_entity_poly.entity_id
_entity_poly.type
_entity_poly.pdbx_seq_one_letter_code
_entity_poly.pdbx_strand_id
1 'polypeptide(L)'
;MTDEYQDTAYRSDAIPVLPPGGHPDMDKAFQRLPWGHYQNPVMPNTMETQLAYARLFEDESDAEDGHPWGESIFSVSKGFLSGLQGFLYILYMCAALAFFISFLPLAAHTLGVMTRGGSVDEFATVFYSYLYIYLVIGICYFGGKYGRLLLAHLTNKRQRANPTGLYRREGVVRIKEGKEVFEAPFIEFDAYLVHTPSGRGGRYFNLVLQHRYSKHQLWMKGLLTDAMDQKEVYAYWDMLQQYMDVTRPLPDVPLFEPFRSRDPVTAKWDERTGRDPFKWRKMSPESWRKNHEQTYRDRLRSTNFHHPCILDAHIQGRGLALPEEPRGAMLA
;
A
#
# COMPACT_ATOMS: atom_id res chain seq x y z
N MET A 1 -13.02 29.83 1.29
CA MET A 1 -12.77 28.42 0.95
C MET A 1 -13.50 28.12 -0.34
N THR A 2 -12.89 27.40 -1.28
CA THR A 2 -13.64 26.70 -2.34
C THR A 2 -14.48 25.62 -1.67
N ASP A 3 -15.73 25.44 -2.05
CA ASP A 3 -16.72 24.48 -1.48
C ASP A 3 -16.28 23.00 -1.44
N GLU A 4 -15.04 22.68 -1.79
CA GLU A 4 -14.51 21.32 -1.96
C GLU A 4 -13.63 20.82 -0.79
N TYR A 5 -13.12 21.70 0.07
CA TYR A 5 -12.36 21.32 1.28
C TYR A 5 -13.04 21.83 2.55
N GLN A 6 -13.08 20.99 3.58
CA GLN A 6 -13.61 21.39 4.88
C GLN A 6 -12.65 22.33 5.61
N ASP A 7 -13.18 23.12 6.55
CA ASP A 7 -12.37 24.03 7.38
C ASP A 7 -11.36 23.29 8.26
N THR A 8 -11.60 22.01 8.54
CA THR A 8 -10.73 21.10 9.29
C THR A 8 -9.62 20.47 8.44
N ALA A 9 -9.59 20.72 7.14
CA ALA A 9 -8.59 20.17 6.24
C ALA A 9 -7.18 20.57 6.66
N TYR A 10 -6.22 19.64 6.54
CA TYR A 10 -4.85 19.90 6.95
C TYR A 10 -4.17 20.93 6.05
N ARG A 11 -3.58 21.95 6.67
CA ARG A 11 -2.87 23.03 6.02
C ARG A 11 -1.52 23.26 6.67
N SER A 12 -0.44 23.18 5.89
CA SER A 12 0.90 23.44 6.43
C SER A 12 1.16 24.92 6.76
N ASP A 13 0.40 25.84 6.15
CA ASP A 13 0.50 27.29 6.38
C ASP A 13 -0.32 27.80 7.58
N ALA A 14 -1.18 26.95 8.15
CA ALA A 14 -2.12 27.33 9.20
C ALA A 14 -2.27 26.20 10.25
N ILE A 15 -1.16 25.85 10.91
CA ILE A 15 -1.14 24.78 11.93
C ILE A 15 -1.80 25.29 13.23
N PRO A 16 -2.84 24.62 13.74
CA PRO A 16 -3.47 24.99 15.01
C PRO A 16 -2.53 24.70 16.19
N VAL A 17 -2.78 25.39 17.31
CA VAL A 17 -2.06 25.12 18.55
C VAL A 17 -2.52 23.79 19.13
N LEU A 18 -1.57 22.90 19.40
CA LEU A 18 -1.84 21.56 19.92
C LEU A 18 -1.53 21.46 21.42
N PRO A 19 -2.35 20.78 22.22
CA PRO A 19 -2.02 20.49 23.61
C PRO A 19 -0.85 19.50 23.72
N PRO A 20 -0.19 19.45 24.89
CA PRO A 20 0.86 18.48 25.15
C PRO A 20 0.33 17.05 24.99
N GLY A 21 1.20 16.18 24.49
CA GLY A 21 0.91 14.77 24.32
C GLY A 21 2.00 14.09 23.52
N GLY A 22 1.81 12.79 23.29
CA GLY A 22 2.77 11.94 22.63
C GLY A 22 2.99 10.66 23.43
N HIS A 23 3.83 9.79 22.91
CA HIS A 23 4.10 8.48 23.49
C HIS A 23 5.59 8.35 23.81
N PRO A 24 6.03 8.67 25.04
CA PRO A 24 7.44 8.59 25.42
C PRO A 24 8.04 7.20 25.22
N ASP A 25 7.23 6.15 25.37
CA ASP A 25 7.67 4.76 25.14
C ASP A 25 7.93 4.49 23.64
N MET A 26 7.10 5.07 22.75
CA MET A 26 7.32 5.01 21.31
C MET A 26 8.53 5.85 20.89
N ASP A 27 8.70 7.05 21.47
CA ASP A 27 9.86 7.92 21.21
C ASP A 27 11.19 7.27 21.65
N LYS A 28 11.16 6.40 22.67
CA LYS A 28 12.33 5.61 23.10
C LYS A 28 12.60 4.41 22.19
N ALA A 29 11.54 3.76 21.70
CA ALA A 29 11.65 2.52 20.92
C ALA A 29 11.90 2.77 19.43
N PHE A 30 11.38 3.86 18.89
CA PHE A 30 11.30 4.11 17.45
C PHE A 30 11.66 5.56 17.13
N GLN A 31 12.17 5.78 15.91
CA GLN A 31 12.46 7.11 15.43
C GLN A 31 11.16 7.80 15.01
N ARG A 32 10.80 8.91 15.69
CA ARG A 32 9.74 9.81 15.22
C ARG A 32 10.20 10.60 14.01
N LEU A 33 9.34 10.66 12.98
CA LEU A 33 9.60 11.40 11.75
C LEU A 33 9.16 12.85 11.90
N PRO A 34 9.93 13.82 11.36
CA PRO A 34 9.59 15.23 11.47
C PRO A 34 8.40 15.59 10.57
N TRP A 35 7.63 16.59 10.99
CA TRP A 35 6.60 17.22 10.16
C TRP A 35 7.19 18.37 9.33
N GLY A 36 6.61 18.60 8.16
CA GLY A 36 6.94 19.70 7.25
C GLY A 36 8.02 19.35 6.24
N HIS A 37 8.36 20.32 5.40
CA HIS A 37 9.49 20.27 4.45
C HIS A 37 9.57 18.97 3.60
N TYR A 38 8.44 18.53 3.04
CA TYR A 38 8.40 17.36 2.15
C TYR A 38 9.20 17.60 0.85
N GLN A 39 10.40 17.02 0.77
CA GLN A 39 11.41 17.28 -0.28
C GLN A 39 11.41 16.24 -1.40
N ASN A 40 11.08 14.99 -1.06
CA ASN A 40 11.16 13.88 -2.00
C ASN A 40 10.06 12.84 -1.75
N PRO A 41 8.86 13.02 -2.33
CA PRO A 41 7.72 12.13 -2.12
C PRO A 41 7.75 10.87 -3.01
N VAL A 42 8.88 10.57 -3.67
CA VAL A 42 8.98 9.46 -4.64
C VAL A 42 9.70 8.29 -4.01
N MET A 43 9.07 7.11 -4.07
CA MET A 43 9.60 5.84 -3.57
C MET A 43 9.94 4.91 -4.73
N PRO A 44 11.21 4.84 -5.18
CA PRO A 44 11.63 4.00 -6.31
C PRO A 44 11.14 2.55 -6.21
N ASN A 45 11.15 1.95 -5.02
CA ASN A 45 10.75 0.56 -4.82
C ASN A 45 9.26 0.29 -5.11
N THR A 46 8.41 1.31 -5.13
CA THR A 46 6.97 1.15 -5.40
C THR A 46 6.57 1.62 -6.80
N MET A 47 7.50 2.19 -7.57
CA MET A 47 7.19 2.83 -8.85
C MET A 47 6.61 1.89 -9.89
N GLU A 48 7.08 0.64 -9.98
CA GLU A 48 6.49 -0.34 -10.89
C GLU A 48 5.02 -0.63 -10.57
N THR A 49 4.70 -0.83 -9.29
CA THR A 49 3.32 -1.04 -8.82
C THR A 49 2.45 0.18 -9.08
N GLN A 50 2.98 1.38 -8.83
CA GLN A 50 2.26 2.62 -9.08
C GLN A 50 2.01 2.86 -10.57
N LEU A 51 2.99 2.59 -11.44
CA LEU A 51 2.83 2.70 -12.90
C LEU A 51 1.82 1.67 -13.41
N ALA A 52 1.85 0.44 -12.90
CA ALA A 52 0.86 -0.57 -13.23
C ALA A 52 -0.56 -0.13 -12.80
N TYR A 53 -0.70 0.48 -11.62
CA TYR A 53 -1.96 1.03 -11.14
C TYR A 53 -2.46 2.18 -12.02
N ALA A 54 -1.60 3.14 -12.37
CA ALA A 54 -1.95 4.27 -13.22
C ALA A 54 -2.46 3.85 -14.61
N ARG A 55 -1.95 2.71 -15.12
CA ARG A 55 -2.34 2.12 -16.41
C ARG A 55 -3.66 1.35 -16.39
N LEU A 56 -4.24 1.10 -15.21
CA LEU A 56 -5.58 0.52 -15.11
C LEU A 56 -6.68 1.50 -15.54
N PHE A 57 -6.35 2.79 -15.66
CA PHE A 57 -7.26 3.85 -16.06
C PHE A 57 -6.88 4.28 -17.48
N GLU A 58 -7.64 3.82 -18.47
CA GLU A 58 -7.37 4.14 -19.88
C GLU A 58 -7.94 5.52 -20.20
N ASP A 59 -9.17 5.81 -19.72
CA ASP A 59 -9.84 7.10 -19.88
C ASP A 59 -9.89 7.90 -18.56
N GLU A 60 -10.17 9.21 -18.64
CA GLU A 60 -10.41 10.05 -17.44
C GLU A 60 -11.72 9.67 -16.73
N SER A 61 -12.70 9.12 -17.47
CA SER A 61 -13.96 8.63 -16.93
C SER A 61 -13.82 7.35 -16.09
N ASP A 62 -12.71 6.61 -16.22
CA ASP A 62 -12.48 5.36 -15.48
C ASP A 62 -12.13 5.62 -14.00
N ALA A 63 -11.72 6.85 -13.69
CA ALA A 63 -11.41 7.28 -12.33
C ALA A 63 -12.69 7.65 -11.56
N GLU A 64 -13.63 6.70 -11.44
CA GLU A 64 -14.86 6.85 -10.65
C GLU A 64 -14.57 6.84 -9.13
N ASP A 65 -15.57 7.15 -8.31
CA ASP A 65 -15.43 7.09 -6.85
C ASP A 65 -15.26 5.66 -6.32
N GLY A 66 -14.50 5.52 -5.22
CA GLY A 66 -14.35 4.24 -4.51
C GLY A 66 -13.09 3.43 -4.86
N HIS A 67 -12.11 4.02 -5.55
CA HIS A 67 -10.77 3.44 -5.65
C HIS A 67 -10.00 3.57 -4.32
N PRO A 68 -9.11 2.60 -4.00
CA PRO A 68 -8.41 2.58 -2.72
C PRO A 68 -7.45 3.77 -2.55
N TRP A 69 -6.93 4.32 -3.65
CA TRP A 69 -6.06 5.48 -3.65
C TRP A 69 -6.58 6.45 -4.72
N GLY A 70 -7.18 7.55 -4.26
CA GLY A 70 -7.74 8.60 -5.10
C GLY A 70 -7.22 9.98 -4.69
N GLU A 71 -7.89 11.04 -5.16
CA GLU A 71 -7.56 12.43 -4.79
C GLU A 71 -8.04 12.79 -3.39
N SER A 72 -9.11 12.17 -2.91
CA SER A 72 -9.77 12.53 -1.65
C SER A 72 -9.49 11.53 -0.52
N ILE A 73 -9.36 10.24 -0.85
CA ILE A 73 -9.19 9.14 0.11
C ILE A 73 -7.95 8.33 -0.23
N PHE A 74 -7.09 8.13 0.78
CA PHE A 74 -5.98 7.19 0.74
C PHE A 74 -6.29 6.04 1.72
N SER A 75 -6.88 4.97 1.20
CA SER A 75 -7.26 3.82 2.01
C SER A 75 -6.05 2.98 2.41
N VAL A 76 -6.08 2.52 3.66
CA VAL A 76 -5.05 1.69 4.27
C VAL A 76 -5.76 0.44 4.79
N SER A 77 -5.72 -0.64 4.02
CA SER A 77 -6.38 -1.89 4.40
C SER A 77 -5.38 -3.01 4.61
N LYS A 78 -5.51 -3.71 5.73
CA LYS A 78 -5.02 -5.09 5.85
C LYS A 78 -6.02 -5.98 5.12
N GLY A 79 -5.61 -6.61 4.03
CA GLY A 79 -6.39 -7.70 3.46
C GLY A 79 -6.49 -8.83 4.48
N PHE A 80 -7.61 -8.95 5.20
CA PHE A 80 -7.87 -10.06 6.15
C PHE A 80 -7.70 -11.45 5.48
N LEU A 81 -7.87 -11.49 4.15
CA LEU A 81 -7.79 -12.71 3.32
C LEU A 81 -6.53 -12.76 2.45
N SER A 82 -5.57 -11.83 2.60
CA SER A 82 -4.32 -11.83 1.80
C SER A 82 -3.47 -13.07 2.08
N GLY A 83 -3.49 -13.57 3.33
CA GLY A 83 -2.84 -14.83 3.71
C GLY A 83 -3.46 -16.03 2.99
N LEU A 84 -4.79 -16.09 2.89
CA LEU A 84 -5.48 -17.15 2.15
C LEU A 84 -5.22 -17.05 0.64
N GLN A 85 -5.17 -15.84 0.09
CA GLN A 85 -4.80 -15.60 -1.31
C GLN A 85 -3.37 -16.09 -1.59
N GLY A 86 -2.42 -15.82 -0.69
CA GLY A 86 -1.05 -16.32 -0.77
C GLY A 86 -0.98 -17.84 -0.68
N PHE A 87 -1.74 -18.46 0.24
CA PHE A 87 -1.86 -19.91 0.34
C PHE A 87 -2.39 -20.54 -0.96
N LEU A 88 -3.46 -20.00 -1.54
CA LEU A 88 -4.02 -20.48 -2.81
C LEU A 88 -3.04 -20.34 -3.97
N TYR A 89 -2.21 -19.28 -3.97
CA TYR A 89 -1.13 -19.12 -4.94
C TYR A 89 -0.05 -20.19 -4.77
N ILE A 90 0.40 -20.45 -3.54
CA ILE A 90 1.37 -21.53 -3.25
C ILE A 90 0.80 -22.88 -3.68
N LEU A 91 -0.46 -23.18 -3.34
CA LEU A 91 -1.13 -24.41 -3.74
C LEU A 91 -1.16 -24.57 -5.26
N TYR A 92 -1.51 -23.50 -5.99
CA TYR A 92 -1.47 -23.46 -7.46
C TYR A 92 -0.06 -23.73 -8.01
N MET A 93 0.98 -23.07 -7.49
CA MET A 93 2.35 -23.24 -7.94
C MET A 93 2.89 -24.64 -7.64
N CYS A 94 2.59 -25.20 -6.46
CA CYS A 94 2.95 -26.55 -6.08
C CYS A 94 2.25 -27.60 -6.96
N ALA A 95 0.96 -27.40 -7.29
CA ALA A 95 0.24 -28.29 -8.19
C ALA A 95 0.82 -28.25 -9.61
N ALA A 96 1.18 -27.07 -10.11
CA ALA A 96 1.84 -26.92 -11.41
C ALA A 96 3.20 -27.63 -11.43
N LEU A 97 4.00 -27.49 -10.38
CA LEU A 97 5.27 -28.21 -10.26
C LEU A 97 5.08 -29.73 -10.19
N ALA A 98 4.12 -30.19 -9.38
CA ALA A 98 3.78 -31.61 -9.26
C ALA A 98 3.36 -32.22 -10.60
N PHE A 99 2.58 -31.48 -11.40
CA PHE A 99 2.20 -31.87 -12.76
C PHE A 99 3.43 -32.11 -13.66
N PHE A 100 4.41 -31.20 -13.64
CA PHE A 100 5.64 -31.39 -14.42
C PHE A 100 6.49 -32.55 -13.94
N ILE A 101 6.61 -32.74 -12.62
CA ILE A 101 7.39 -33.85 -12.03
C ILE A 101 6.72 -35.20 -12.33
N SER A 102 5.37 -35.27 -12.31
CA SER A 102 4.63 -36.52 -12.53
C SER A 102 4.71 -37.03 -13.97
N PHE A 103 5.14 -36.22 -14.94
CA PHE A 103 5.37 -36.67 -16.31
C PHE A 103 6.51 -37.68 -16.42
N LEU A 104 7.59 -37.54 -15.65
CA LEU A 104 8.74 -38.44 -15.73
C LEU A 104 8.40 -39.89 -15.39
N PRO A 105 7.77 -40.21 -14.24
CA PRO A 105 7.38 -41.58 -13.94
C PRO A 105 6.26 -42.08 -14.88
N LEU A 106 5.33 -41.21 -15.30
CA LEU A 106 4.30 -41.59 -16.27
C LEU A 106 4.92 -41.98 -17.63
N ALA A 107 5.85 -41.18 -18.14
CA ALA A 107 6.56 -41.45 -19.39
C ALA A 107 7.42 -42.71 -19.30
N ALA A 108 8.12 -42.91 -18.18
CA ALA A 108 8.92 -44.11 -17.95
C ALA A 108 8.04 -45.38 -17.89
N HIS A 109 6.90 -45.30 -17.20
CA HIS A 109 5.97 -46.44 -17.07
C HIS A 109 5.30 -46.77 -18.41
N THR A 110 4.83 -45.77 -19.14
CA THR A 110 4.24 -45.94 -20.48
C THR A 110 5.25 -46.48 -21.49
N LEU A 111 6.47 -45.95 -21.52
CA LEU A 111 7.56 -46.47 -22.36
C LEU A 111 7.94 -47.91 -21.99
N GLY A 112 7.93 -48.23 -20.69
CA GLY A 112 8.18 -49.60 -20.19
C GLY A 112 7.13 -50.61 -20.67
N VAL A 113 5.86 -50.22 -20.73
CA VAL A 113 4.78 -51.05 -21.29
C VAL A 113 4.92 -51.16 -22.82
N MET A 114 5.23 -50.05 -23.51
CA MET A 114 5.43 -50.04 -24.97
C MET A 114 6.56 -50.94 -25.42
N THR A 115 7.71 -50.89 -24.75
CA THR A 115 8.91 -51.68 -25.11
C THR A 115 8.73 -53.19 -24.92
N ARG A 116 7.77 -53.62 -24.10
CA ARG A 116 7.44 -55.04 -23.89
C ARG A 116 6.32 -55.54 -24.80
N GLY A 117 5.77 -54.69 -25.67
CA GLY A 117 4.61 -55.03 -26.50
C GLY A 117 3.33 -55.21 -25.69
N GLY A 118 3.13 -54.38 -24.66
CA GLY A 118 2.04 -54.51 -23.70
C GLY A 118 0.63 -54.50 -24.31
N SER A 119 -0.30 -55.18 -23.63
CA SER A 119 -1.70 -55.30 -24.04
C SER A 119 -2.51 -54.04 -23.71
N VAL A 120 -3.72 -53.92 -24.27
CA VAL A 120 -4.65 -52.80 -24.00
C VAL A 120 -4.98 -52.70 -22.50
N ASP A 121 -5.08 -53.82 -21.80
CA ASP A 121 -5.40 -53.87 -20.36
C ASP A 121 -4.25 -53.31 -19.50
N GLU A 122 -2.99 -53.49 -19.93
CA GLU A 122 -1.83 -52.91 -19.25
C GLU A 122 -1.81 -51.38 -19.39
N PHE A 123 -2.12 -50.86 -20.58
CA PHE A 123 -2.27 -49.42 -20.79
C PHE A 123 -3.44 -48.83 -19.97
N ALA A 124 -4.56 -49.54 -19.87
CA ALA A 124 -5.69 -49.14 -19.03
C ALA A 124 -5.29 -49.08 -17.55
N THR A 125 -4.52 -50.07 -17.07
CA THR A 125 -4.03 -50.10 -15.69
C THR A 125 -3.11 -48.91 -15.40
N VAL A 126 -2.20 -48.58 -16.31
CA VAL A 126 -1.38 -47.35 -16.21
C VAL A 126 -2.29 -46.13 -16.12
N PHE A 127 -3.24 -45.96 -17.04
CA PHE A 127 -4.16 -44.83 -17.02
C PHE A 127 -4.89 -44.66 -15.67
N TYR A 128 -5.51 -45.73 -15.15
CA TYR A 128 -6.22 -45.68 -13.87
C TYR A 128 -5.29 -45.42 -12.67
N SER A 129 -4.04 -45.91 -12.72
CA SER A 129 -3.05 -45.68 -11.65
C SER A 129 -2.67 -44.20 -11.50
N TYR A 130 -2.65 -43.45 -12.61
CA TYR A 130 -2.33 -42.01 -12.60
C TYR A 130 -3.57 -41.11 -12.58
N LEU A 131 -4.75 -41.62 -12.94
CA LEU A 131 -6.00 -40.85 -12.99
C LEU A 131 -6.26 -40.07 -11.70
N TYR A 132 -6.18 -40.74 -10.54
CA TYR A 132 -6.42 -40.11 -9.24
C TYR A 132 -5.36 -39.05 -8.90
N ILE A 133 -4.10 -39.28 -9.27
CA ILE A 133 -3.00 -38.34 -9.04
C ILE A 133 -3.25 -37.06 -9.85
N TYR A 134 -3.57 -37.19 -11.14
CA TYR A 134 -3.86 -36.04 -11.99
C TYR A 134 -5.17 -35.34 -11.62
N LEU A 135 -6.16 -36.06 -11.10
CA LEU A 135 -7.40 -35.47 -10.58
C LEU A 135 -7.12 -34.58 -9.36
N VAL A 136 -6.34 -35.06 -8.40
CA VAL A 136 -5.92 -34.26 -7.22
C VAL A 136 -5.11 -33.05 -7.65
N ILE A 137 -4.13 -33.22 -8.55
CA ILE A 137 -3.34 -32.11 -9.10
C ILE A 137 -4.26 -31.09 -9.79
N GLY A 138 -5.22 -31.54 -10.60
CA GLY A 138 -6.18 -30.70 -11.29
C GLY A 138 -7.04 -29.88 -10.32
N ILE A 139 -7.59 -30.50 -9.28
CA ILE A 139 -8.38 -29.81 -8.24
C ILE A 139 -7.53 -28.76 -7.53
N CYS A 140 -6.30 -29.09 -7.12
CA CYS A 140 -5.41 -28.14 -6.46
C CYS A 140 -5.03 -26.98 -7.38
N TYR A 141 -4.75 -27.26 -8.66
CA TYR A 141 -4.40 -26.24 -9.65
C TYR A 141 -5.55 -25.29 -9.91
N PHE A 142 -6.73 -25.80 -10.26
CA PHE A 142 -7.89 -24.98 -10.59
C PHE A 142 -8.50 -24.32 -9.36
N GLY A 143 -8.57 -25.03 -8.23
CA GLY A 143 -8.99 -24.49 -6.94
C GLY A 143 -8.09 -23.35 -6.47
N GLY A 144 -6.76 -23.52 -6.57
CA GLY A 144 -5.81 -22.44 -6.27
C GLY A 144 -5.91 -21.26 -7.24
N LYS A 145 -5.95 -21.53 -8.56
CA LYS A 145 -5.96 -20.50 -9.62
C LYS A 145 -7.25 -19.68 -9.65
N TYR A 146 -8.41 -20.31 -9.61
CA TYR A 146 -9.69 -19.60 -9.67
C TYR A 146 -10.12 -19.13 -8.29
N GLY A 147 -9.83 -19.89 -7.24
CA GLY A 147 -10.09 -19.48 -5.86
C GLY A 147 -9.38 -18.17 -5.51
N ARG A 148 -8.10 -17.99 -5.90
CA ARG A 148 -7.39 -16.73 -5.64
C ARG A 148 -8.00 -15.54 -6.39
N LEU A 149 -8.51 -15.75 -7.61
CA LEU A 149 -9.09 -14.69 -8.44
C LEU A 149 -10.44 -14.26 -7.89
N LEU A 150 -11.29 -15.23 -7.53
CA LEU A 150 -12.55 -14.98 -6.85
C LEU A 150 -12.31 -14.26 -5.52
N LEU A 151 -11.34 -14.74 -4.73
CA LEU A 151 -11.00 -14.12 -3.45
C LEU A 151 -10.50 -12.69 -3.65
N ALA A 152 -9.64 -12.43 -4.64
CA ALA A 152 -9.17 -11.10 -5.00
C ALA A 152 -10.32 -10.15 -5.36
N HIS A 153 -11.30 -10.64 -6.13
CA HIS A 153 -12.49 -9.87 -6.49
C HIS A 153 -13.34 -9.52 -5.26
N LEU A 154 -13.59 -10.50 -4.38
CA LEU A 154 -14.33 -10.30 -3.12
C LEU A 154 -13.60 -9.38 -2.15
N THR A 155 -12.27 -9.50 -2.04
CA THR A 155 -11.45 -8.61 -1.21
C THR A 155 -11.46 -7.21 -1.76
N ASN A 156 -11.39 -7.00 -3.08
CA ASN A 156 -11.45 -5.65 -3.66
C ASN A 156 -12.74 -4.94 -3.25
N LYS A 157 -13.90 -5.61 -3.39
CA LYS A 157 -15.19 -5.04 -2.96
C LYS A 157 -15.21 -4.69 -1.47
N ARG A 158 -14.66 -5.55 -0.62
CA ARG A 158 -14.59 -5.32 0.84
C ARG A 158 -13.58 -4.25 1.23
N GLN A 159 -12.49 -4.11 0.49
CA GLN A 159 -11.47 -3.07 0.69
C GLN A 159 -12.04 -1.70 0.37
N ARG A 160 -12.83 -1.56 -0.70
CA ARG A 160 -13.55 -0.32 -1.02
C ARG A 160 -14.51 0.12 0.09
N ALA A 161 -15.06 -0.83 0.85
CA ALA A 161 -15.96 -0.56 1.97
C ALA A 161 -15.22 -0.37 3.31
N ASN A 162 -13.88 -0.43 3.35
CA ASN A 162 -13.14 -0.19 4.58
C ASN A 162 -12.90 1.32 4.75
N PRO A 163 -13.47 1.97 5.78
CA PRO A 163 -13.28 3.39 6.00
C PRO A 163 -11.87 3.74 6.50
N THR A 164 -11.01 2.76 6.77
CA THR A 164 -9.65 3.01 7.30
C THR A 164 -8.76 3.67 6.25
N GLY A 165 -8.27 4.87 6.55
CA GLY A 165 -7.45 5.64 5.64
C GLY A 165 -7.32 7.10 6.01
N LEU A 166 -6.69 7.86 5.11
CA LEU A 166 -6.51 9.30 5.21
C LEU A 166 -7.50 10.02 4.29
N TYR A 167 -8.19 11.03 4.81
CA TYR A 167 -9.22 11.79 4.11
C TYR A 167 -8.75 13.23 3.89
N ARG A 168 -8.21 13.52 2.70
CA ARG A 168 -7.58 14.80 2.37
C ARG A 168 -8.55 15.98 2.50
N ARG A 169 -9.78 15.83 1.99
CA ARG A 169 -10.78 16.92 1.97
C ARG A 169 -11.26 17.31 3.36
N GLU A 170 -11.30 16.34 4.28
CA GLU A 170 -11.77 16.51 5.65
C GLU A 170 -10.60 16.84 6.60
N GLY A 171 -9.37 16.43 6.25
CA GLY A 171 -8.19 16.57 7.09
C GLY A 171 -8.10 15.53 8.20
N VAL A 172 -8.85 14.43 8.12
CA VAL A 172 -8.97 13.43 9.18
C VAL A 172 -8.36 12.08 8.80
N VAL A 173 -8.04 11.30 9.81
CA VAL A 173 -7.66 9.89 9.71
C VAL A 173 -8.76 9.07 10.35
N ARG A 174 -9.25 8.06 9.62
CA ARG A 174 -10.20 7.09 10.13
C ARG A 174 -9.52 5.75 10.33
N ILE A 175 -9.76 5.12 11.47
CA ILE A 175 -9.22 3.80 11.83
C ILE A 175 -10.39 2.91 12.26
N LYS A 176 -10.67 1.85 11.49
CA LYS A 176 -11.71 0.90 11.84
C LYS A 176 -11.22 -0.06 12.92
N GLU A 177 -11.90 -0.08 14.06
CA GLU A 177 -11.66 -0.99 15.18
C GLU A 177 -12.91 -1.85 15.43
N GLY A 178 -12.92 -3.04 14.83
CA GLY A 178 -14.08 -3.94 14.91
C GLY A 178 -15.29 -3.35 14.18
N LYS A 179 -16.30 -2.92 14.95
CA LYS A 179 -17.52 -2.29 14.43
C LYS A 179 -17.45 -0.76 14.42
N GLU A 180 -16.63 -0.18 15.30
CA GLU A 180 -16.53 1.27 15.47
C GLU A 180 -15.42 1.83 14.57
N VAL A 181 -15.49 3.14 14.31
CA VAL A 181 -14.47 3.87 13.56
C VAL A 181 -13.96 5.01 14.41
N PHE A 182 -12.67 4.97 14.74
CA PHE A 182 -11.97 6.07 15.38
C PHE A 182 -11.64 7.13 14.34
N GLU A 183 -12.07 8.37 14.56
CA GLU A 183 -11.79 9.52 13.72
C GLU A 183 -11.06 10.60 14.50
N ALA A 184 -9.93 11.07 13.97
CA ALA A 184 -9.17 12.19 14.54
C ALA A 184 -8.48 13.02 13.44
N PRO A 185 -8.21 14.33 13.67
CA PRO A 185 -7.48 15.16 12.73
C PRO A 185 -6.09 14.60 12.42
N PHE A 186 -5.67 14.68 11.16
CA PHE A 186 -4.37 14.17 10.70
C PHE A 186 -3.18 14.75 11.44
N ILE A 187 -3.26 16.03 11.82
CA ILE A 187 -2.21 16.74 12.54
C ILE A 187 -1.98 16.22 13.97
N GLU A 188 -2.94 15.45 14.51
CA GLU A 188 -2.82 14.83 15.83
C GLU A 188 -2.07 13.48 15.81
N PHE A 189 -1.59 13.03 14.64
CA PHE A 189 -0.83 11.79 14.51
C PHE A 189 0.68 12.03 14.44
N ASP A 190 1.43 11.30 15.25
CA ASP A 190 2.89 11.24 15.17
C ASP A 190 3.31 10.06 14.28
N ALA A 191 4.16 10.35 13.30
CA ALA A 191 4.71 9.35 12.40
C ALA A 191 5.96 8.70 12.98
N TYR A 192 6.01 7.36 12.99
CA TYR A 192 7.13 6.59 13.51
C TYR A 192 7.69 5.64 12.45
N LEU A 193 9.03 5.57 12.39
CA LEU A 193 9.77 4.53 11.68
C LEU A 193 9.89 3.31 12.58
N VAL A 194 9.15 2.25 12.27
CA VAL A 194 9.15 1.00 13.03
C VAL A 194 10.00 -0.05 12.33
N HIS A 195 10.92 -0.66 13.07
CA HIS A 195 11.73 -1.77 12.60
C HIS A 195 11.05 -3.10 12.92
N THR A 196 10.83 -3.93 11.91
CA THR A 196 10.31 -5.30 12.07
C THR A 196 11.40 -6.30 11.70
N PRO A 197 11.67 -7.30 12.55
CA PRO A 197 12.65 -8.33 12.22
C PRO A 197 12.13 -9.16 11.04
N SER A 198 12.97 -9.33 10.02
CA SER A 198 12.67 -10.31 8.98
C SER A 198 12.95 -11.71 9.51
N GLY A 199 12.18 -12.71 9.07
CA GLY A 199 12.40 -14.11 9.41
C GLY A 199 13.76 -14.68 8.95
N ARG A 200 14.57 -13.90 8.21
CA ARG A 200 15.91 -14.26 7.72
C ARG A 200 17.02 -13.35 8.25
N GLY A 201 16.78 -12.59 9.33
CA GLY A 201 17.80 -11.76 9.99
C GLY A 201 18.06 -10.37 9.39
N GLY A 202 17.44 -10.02 8.25
CA GLY A 202 17.34 -8.65 7.75
C GLY A 202 16.37 -7.77 8.55
N ARG A 203 16.42 -6.45 8.32
CA ARG A 203 15.54 -5.46 8.97
C ARG A 203 14.58 -4.87 7.95
N TYR A 204 13.30 -4.90 8.27
CA TYR A 204 12.28 -4.22 7.50
C TYR A 204 11.85 -2.94 8.22
N PHE A 205 11.60 -1.89 7.45
CA PHE A 205 11.17 -0.58 7.92
C PHE A 205 9.71 -0.36 7.50
N ASN A 206 8.89 0.08 8.44
CA ASN A 206 7.46 0.33 8.24
C ASN A 206 7.10 1.70 8.81
N LEU A 207 6.12 2.36 8.18
CA LEU A 207 5.54 3.61 8.67
C LEU A 207 4.31 3.31 9.54
N VAL A 208 4.29 3.87 10.76
CA VAL A 208 3.13 3.80 11.66
C VAL A 208 2.76 5.22 12.09
N LEU A 209 1.48 5.56 11.96
CA LEU A 209 0.91 6.79 12.49
C LEU A 209 0.26 6.47 13.84
N GLN A 210 0.77 7.06 14.91
CA GLN A 210 0.26 6.90 16.27
C GLN A 210 -0.50 8.16 16.64
N HIS A 211 -1.76 8.02 17.05
CA HIS A 211 -2.51 9.16 17.56
C HIS A 211 -1.85 9.69 18.86
N ARG A 212 -1.62 10.99 18.96
CA ARG A 212 -0.86 11.63 20.05
C ARG A 212 -1.54 11.49 21.42
N TYR A 213 -2.87 11.51 21.44
CA TYR A 213 -3.66 11.54 22.69
C TYR A 213 -4.30 10.20 23.05
N SER A 214 -4.09 9.16 22.25
CA SER A 214 -4.71 7.85 22.45
C SER A 214 -3.78 6.72 22.04
N LYS A 215 -4.17 5.46 22.26
CA LYS A 215 -3.38 4.30 21.83
C LYS A 215 -3.66 3.86 20.39
N HIS A 216 -4.53 4.55 19.66
CA HIS A 216 -4.89 4.18 18.29
C HIS A 216 -3.72 4.35 17.32
N GLN A 217 -3.44 3.30 16.55
CA GLN A 217 -2.33 3.24 15.59
C GLN A 217 -2.83 2.86 14.20
N LEU A 218 -2.41 3.62 13.20
CA LEU A 218 -2.58 3.28 11.80
C LEU A 218 -1.25 2.81 11.21
N TRP A 219 -1.18 1.51 10.92
CA TRP A 219 -0.06 0.93 10.20
C TRP A 219 -0.22 1.19 8.71
N MET A 220 0.67 1.99 8.11
CA MET A 220 0.59 2.42 6.71
C MET A 220 1.01 1.32 5.73
N LYS A 221 0.38 0.15 5.82
CA LYS A 221 0.61 -1.00 4.94
C LYS A 221 -0.21 -0.86 3.65
N GLY A 222 0.25 -1.49 2.58
CA GLY A 222 -0.40 -1.47 1.27
C GLY A 222 0.55 -1.03 0.18
N LEU A 223 0.81 0.28 0.07
CA LEU A 223 1.68 0.84 -0.96
C LEU A 223 3.15 0.51 -0.73
N LEU A 224 3.68 0.88 0.45
CA LEU A 224 5.01 0.51 0.91
C LEU A 224 4.85 -0.36 2.16
N THR A 225 5.31 -1.60 2.10
CA THR A 225 5.28 -2.52 3.24
C THR A 225 6.63 -3.21 3.31
N ASP A 226 7.19 -3.33 4.51
CA ASP A 226 8.43 -4.04 4.77
C ASP A 226 9.59 -3.52 3.89
N ALA A 227 9.80 -2.20 3.89
CA ALA A 227 10.86 -1.58 3.11
C ALA A 227 12.23 -2.04 3.61
N MET A 228 13.19 -2.26 2.70
CA MET A 228 14.57 -2.62 3.07
C MET A 228 15.45 -1.39 3.36
N ASP A 229 15.04 -0.21 2.89
CA ASP A 229 15.73 1.06 3.10
C ASP A 229 14.80 2.00 3.89
N GLN A 230 15.30 2.56 4.99
CA GLN A 230 14.57 3.53 5.80
C GLN A 230 14.22 4.81 5.04
N LYS A 231 15.04 5.20 4.04
CA LYS A 231 14.80 6.44 3.27
C LYS A 231 13.53 6.33 2.42
N GLU A 232 13.17 5.13 1.98
CA GLU A 232 11.88 4.88 1.32
C GLU A 232 10.71 5.20 2.26
N VAL A 233 10.85 4.91 3.55
CA VAL A 233 9.84 5.25 4.56
C VAL A 233 9.77 6.76 4.80
N TYR A 234 10.91 7.47 4.77
CA TYR A 234 10.92 8.93 4.85
C TYR A 234 10.24 9.56 3.62
N ALA A 235 10.55 9.09 2.42
CA ALA A 235 9.89 9.52 1.19
C ALA A 235 8.39 9.21 1.20
N TYR A 236 8.00 8.07 1.78
CA TYR A 236 6.60 7.74 1.96
C TYR A 236 5.89 8.72 2.88
N TRP A 237 6.52 9.09 4.00
CA TRP A 237 5.98 10.10 4.91
C TRP A 237 5.88 11.48 4.25
N ASP A 238 6.89 11.92 3.49
CA ASP A 238 6.83 13.14 2.66
C ASP A 238 5.64 13.11 1.70
N MET A 239 5.43 11.99 1.02
CA MET A 239 4.31 11.80 0.09
C MET A 239 2.96 11.94 0.81
N LEU A 240 2.79 11.34 1.99
CA LEU A 240 1.55 11.40 2.74
C LEU A 240 1.28 12.79 3.31
N GLN A 241 2.32 13.49 3.79
CA GLN A 241 2.20 14.87 4.25
C GLN A 241 1.74 15.78 3.12
N GLN A 242 2.38 15.69 1.94
CA GLN A 242 1.97 16.47 0.77
C GLN A 242 0.57 16.06 0.27
N TYR A 243 0.23 14.76 0.34
CA TYR A 243 -1.10 14.26 0.00
C TYR A 243 -2.18 14.80 0.94
N MET A 244 -1.91 15.05 2.22
CA MET A 244 -2.91 15.60 3.14
C MET A 244 -2.96 17.13 3.13
N ASP A 245 -1.89 17.79 2.71
CA ASP A 245 -1.79 19.24 2.70
C ASP A 245 -2.59 19.86 1.54
N VAL A 246 -3.72 20.50 1.84
CA VAL A 246 -4.58 21.14 0.83
C VAL A 246 -4.01 22.45 0.30
N THR A 247 -2.92 22.97 0.88
CA THR A 247 -2.24 24.16 0.34
C THR A 247 -1.40 23.85 -0.90
N ARG A 248 -1.15 22.56 -1.17
CA ARG A 248 -0.22 22.09 -2.19
C ARG A 248 -0.85 21.03 -3.09
N PRO A 249 -0.36 20.92 -4.34
CA PRO A 249 -0.84 19.91 -5.27
C PRO A 249 -0.50 18.51 -4.75
N LEU A 250 -1.29 17.52 -5.17
CA LEU A 250 -1.04 16.11 -4.94
C LEU A 250 0.39 15.75 -5.35
N PRO A 251 1.06 14.83 -4.62
CA PRO A 251 2.40 14.36 -4.96
C PRO A 251 2.49 13.95 -6.42
N ASP A 252 3.57 14.36 -7.09
CA ASP A 252 3.81 14.00 -8.49
C ASP A 252 4.35 12.57 -8.60
N VAL A 253 3.46 11.60 -8.42
CA VAL A 253 3.74 10.16 -8.50
C VAL A 253 2.68 9.46 -9.36
N PRO A 254 2.99 8.32 -10.00
CA PRO A 254 2.05 7.64 -10.90
C PRO A 254 0.72 7.30 -10.23
N LEU A 255 0.75 7.01 -8.92
CA LEU A 255 -0.42 6.65 -8.14
C LEU A 255 -1.59 7.63 -8.27
N PHE A 256 -1.28 8.93 -8.26
CA PHE A 256 -2.29 9.99 -8.27
C PHE A 256 -2.60 10.52 -9.67
N GLU A 257 -1.84 10.12 -10.70
CA GLU A 257 -2.01 10.59 -12.08
C GLU A 257 -3.47 10.56 -12.55
N PRO A 258 -4.26 9.49 -12.31
CA PRO A 258 -5.64 9.45 -12.80
C PRO A 258 -6.57 10.46 -12.15
N PHE A 259 -6.24 10.96 -10.95
CA PHE A 259 -7.11 11.79 -10.13
C PHE A 259 -6.64 13.25 -10.03
N ARG A 260 -5.53 13.62 -10.68
CA ARG A 260 -4.93 14.97 -10.57
C ARG A 260 -5.88 16.08 -11.03
N SER A 261 -6.67 15.84 -12.08
CA SER A 261 -7.65 16.79 -12.61
C SER A 261 -8.85 17.00 -11.67
N ARG A 262 -9.10 16.05 -10.76
CA ARG A 262 -10.22 16.08 -9.80
C ARG A 262 -9.91 16.87 -8.52
N ASP A 263 -8.64 17.12 -8.22
CA ASP A 263 -8.23 17.95 -7.07
C ASP A 263 -8.05 19.41 -7.53
N PRO A 264 -8.79 20.39 -6.97
CA PRO A 264 -8.82 21.76 -7.50
C PRO A 264 -7.48 22.48 -7.39
N VAL A 265 -6.69 22.17 -6.35
CA VAL A 265 -5.37 22.77 -6.13
C VAL A 265 -4.37 22.18 -7.12
N THR A 266 -4.44 20.88 -7.33
CA THR A 266 -3.62 20.15 -8.30
C THR A 266 -3.93 20.58 -9.74
N ALA A 267 -5.21 20.65 -10.12
CA ALA A 267 -5.63 21.07 -11.44
C ALA A 267 -5.12 22.48 -11.79
N LYS A 268 -5.30 23.45 -10.88
CA LYS A 268 -4.77 24.83 -11.05
C LYS A 268 -3.24 24.86 -11.13
N TRP A 269 -2.56 24.02 -10.38
CA TRP A 269 -1.10 23.93 -10.42
C TRP A 269 -0.60 23.33 -11.74
N ASP A 270 -1.24 22.27 -12.21
CA ASP A 270 -0.87 21.58 -13.44
C ASP A 270 -1.16 22.47 -14.68
N GLU A 271 -2.26 23.22 -14.68
CA GLU A 271 -2.58 24.23 -15.70
C GLU A 271 -1.50 25.33 -15.76
N ARG A 272 -1.11 25.87 -14.60
CA ARG A 272 -0.08 26.91 -14.51
C ARG A 272 1.30 26.44 -14.95
N THR A 273 1.63 25.18 -14.71
CA THR A 273 2.94 24.60 -15.03
C THR A 273 3.02 23.96 -16.42
N GLY A 274 1.89 23.84 -17.11
CA GLY A 274 1.81 23.19 -18.42
C GLY A 274 2.19 21.71 -18.39
N ARG A 275 1.90 21.03 -17.27
CA ARG A 275 2.22 19.61 -17.07
C ARG A 275 1.40 18.73 -18.02
N ASP A 276 2.03 17.74 -18.66
CA ASP A 276 1.31 16.69 -19.40
C ASP A 276 0.42 15.84 -18.46
N PRO A 277 -0.92 15.79 -18.66
CA PRO A 277 -1.84 14.98 -17.85
C PRO A 277 -1.57 13.46 -17.89
N PHE A 278 -0.86 13.00 -18.92
CA PHE A 278 -0.56 11.58 -19.14
C PHE A 278 0.92 11.24 -18.95
N LYS A 279 1.69 12.13 -18.32
CA LYS A 279 3.13 11.98 -18.06
C LYS A 279 3.48 10.57 -17.55
N TRP A 280 2.79 10.11 -16.52
CA TRP A 280 3.06 8.79 -15.92
C TRP A 280 2.37 7.65 -16.68
N ARG A 281 1.18 7.87 -17.25
CA ARG A 281 0.46 6.83 -18.03
C ARG A 281 1.25 6.39 -19.26
N LYS A 282 1.88 7.34 -19.96
CA LYS A 282 2.72 7.10 -21.15
C LYS A 282 4.03 6.36 -20.81
N MET A 283 4.45 6.35 -19.56
CA MET A 283 5.72 5.75 -19.15
C MET A 283 5.55 4.24 -18.90
N SER A 284 6.38 3.41 -19.57
CA SER A 284 6.42 1.97 -19.27
C SER A 284 7.28 1.65 -18.07
N PRO A 285 6.94 0.60 -17.29
CA PRO A 285 7.81 0.11 -16.23
C PRO A 285 9.23 -0.16 -16.73
N GLU A 286 9.42 -0.72 -17.93
CA GLU A 286 10.76 -0.95 -18.46
C GLU A 286 11.49 0.37 -18.80
N SER A 287 10.78 1.34 -19.38
CA SER A 287 11.34 2.65 -19.71
C SER A 287 11.72 3.43 -18.44
N TRP A 288 10.90 3.37 -17.40
CA TRP A 288 11.21 3.95 -16.10
C TRP A 288 12.44 3.29 -15.48
N ARG A 289 12.48 1.95 -15.44
CA ARG A 289 13.58 1.18 -14.90
C ARG A 289 14.91 1.49 -15.59
N LYS A 290 14.89 1.61 -16.92
CA LYS A 290 16.09 1.86 -17.71
C LYS A 290 16.59 3.31 -17.59
N ASN A 291 15.69 4.29 -17.60
CA ASN A 291 16.05 5.69 -17.81
C ASN A 291 15.96 6.58 -16.55
N HIS A 292 15.19 6.17 -15.54
CA HIS A 292 14.84 7.03 -14.41
C HIS A 292 15.16 6.42 -13.04
N GLU A 293 15.07 5.09 -12.89
CA GLU A 293 15.22 4.42 -11.59
C GLU A 293 16.49 4.84 -10.85
N GLN A 294 17.64 4.81 -11.53
CA GLN A 294 18.92 5.15 -10.91
C GLN A 294 18.95 6.60 -10.41
N THR A 295 18.46 7.55 -11.20
CA THR A 295 18.38 8.96 -10.81
C THR A 295 17.49 9.18 -9.58
N TYR A 296 16.33 8.52 -9.51
CA TYR A 296 15.44 8.62 -8.36
C TYR A 296 16.02 7.92 -7.12
N ARG A 297 16.71 6.80 -7.29
CA ARG A 297 17.44 6.14 -6.19
C ARG A 297 18.58 7.01 -5.66
N ASP A 298 19.34 7.64 -6.53
CA ASP A 298 20.43 8.54 -6.14
C ASP A 298 19.88 9.79 -5.45
N ARG A 299 18.79 10.36 -5.95
CA ARG A 299 18.08 11.45 -5.27
C ARG A 299 17.58 11.03 -3.89
N LEU A 300 16.99 9.84 -3.76
CA LEU A 300 16.55 9.31 -2.47
C LEU A 300 17.74 9.20 -1.50
N ARG A 301 18.87 8.66 -1.97
CA ARG A 301 20.09 8.51 -1.18
C ARG A 301 20.72 9.85 -0.81
N SER A 302 20.66 10.87 -1.66
CA SER A 302 21.24 12.18 -1.39
C SER A 302 20.33 13.09 -0.57
N THR A 303 19.02 12.83 -0.53
CA THR A 303 18.05 13.65 0.21
C THR A 303 18.33 13.54 1.72
N ASN A 304 18.37 14.71 2.38
CA ASN A 304 18.43 14.80 3.83
C ASN A 304 17.03 14.99 4.40
N PHE A 305 16.46 13.91 4.92
CA PHE A 305 15.16 13.90 5.57
C PHE A 305 15.21 14.34 7.04
N HIS A 306 16.41 14.62 7.59
CA HIS A 306 16.54 15.17 8.93
C HIS A 306 16.46 16.69 8.86
N HIS A 307 15.31 17.22 9.24
CA HIS A 307 15.06 18.65 9.35
C HIS A 307 14.27 18.97 10.63
N PRO A 308 14.23 20.24 11.06
CA PRO A 308 13.37 20.68 12.14
C PRO A 308 11.90 20.33 11.85
N CYS A 309 11.20 19.86 12.87
CA CYS A 309 9.78 19.54 12.79
C CYS A 309 8.96 20.82 12.95
N ILE A 310 8.14 21.17 11.95
CA ILE A 310 7.32 22.39 12.01
C ILE A 310 6.29 22.33 13.14
N LEU A 311 5.83 21.12 13.50
CA LEU A 311 4.84 20.91 14.54
C LEU A 311 5.37 21.25 15.94
N ASP A 312 6.69 21.15 16.15
CA ASP A 312 7.30 21.37 17.46
C ASP A 312 7.07 22.80 18.00
N ALA A 313 6.94 23.78 17.11
CA ALA A 313 6.65 25.17 17.48
C ALA A 313 5.18 25.38 17.92
N HIS A 314 4.29 24.47 17.57
CA HIS A 314 2.84 24.60 17.79
C HIS A 314 2.33 23.75 18.97
N ILE A 315 3.19 22.93 19.58
CA ILE A 315 2.83 22.09 20.73
C ILE A 315 3.08 22.87 22.03
N GLN A 316 2.02 23.09 22.80
CA GLN A 316 2.13 23.71 24.13
C GLN A 316 2.72 22.72 25.15
N GLY A 317 3.65 23.17 25.99
CA GLY A 317 4.06 22.44 27.20
C GLY A 317 4.71 21.07 26.96
N ARG A 318 5.75 21.02 26.12
CA ARG A 318 6.49 19.79 25.79
C ARG A 318 6.89 19.01 27.07
N GLY A 319 6.47 17.74 27.17
CA GLY A 319 6.80 16.85 28.30
C GLY A 319 5.77 16.80 29.44
N LEU A 320 4.64 17.51 29.32
CA LEU A 320 3.52 17.38 30.25
C LEU A 320 2.70 16.11 29.98
N ALA A 321 2.03 15.60 31.02
CA ALA A 321 1.22 14.38 30.95
C ALA A 321 0.06 14.51 29.94
N LEU A 322 -0.39 13.36 29.43
CA LEU A 322 -1.54 13.27 28.52
C LEU A 322 -2.77 13.94 29.15
N PRO A 323 -3.62 14.63 28.38
CA PRO A 323 -4.93 15.07 28.84
C PRO A 323 -5.73 13.87 29.36
N GLU A 324 -6.52 14.04 30.43
CA GLU A 324 -7.29 12.94 31.06
C GLU A 324 -8.36 12.33 30.15
N GLU A 325 -8.75 13.00 29.06
CA GLU A 325 -9.74 12.51 28.09
C GLU A 325 -9.12 12.29 26.69
N PRO A 326 -9.37 11.11 26.06
CA PRO A 326 -8.92 10.87 24.69
C PRO A 326 -9.68 11.78 23.72
N ARG A 327 -8.95 12.63 23.00
CA ARG A 327 -9.51 13.39 21.86
C ARG A 327 -9.64 12.46 20.65
N GLY A 328 -10.77 12.54 19.98
CA GLY A 328 -11.14 11.67 18.85
C GLY A 328 -12.58 11.19 19.01
N ALA A 329 -13.33 11.18 17.91
CA ALA A 329 -14.71 10.71 17.93
C ALA A 329 -14.74 9.21 17.61
N MET A 330 -15.42 8.44 18.44
CA MET A 330 -15.81 7.07 18.10
C MET A 330 -17.13 7.16 17.33
N LEU A 331 -17.10 6.84 16.05
CA LEU A 331 -18.29 6.71 15.24
C LEU A 331 -18.84 5.28 15.40
N ALA A 332 -20.10 5.19 15.82
CA ALA A 332 -20.82 3.93 16.07
C ALA A 332 -21.42 3.32 14.79
#